data_AF-A0A2I2F3R6-F1
#
_entry.id   AF-A0A2I2F3R6-F1
#
_cell.length_a   1.000
_cell.length_b   1.000
_cell.length_c   1.000
_cell.angle_alpha   90.00
_cell.angle_beta   90.00
_cell.angle_gamma   90.00
#
_symmetry.space_group_name_H-M   'P 1'
#
loop_
_entity.id
_entity.type
_entity.pdbx_description
1 polymer ?
#
loop_
_entity_poly.entity_id
_entity_poly.type
_entity_poly.pdbx_seq_one_letter_code
_entity_poly.pdbx_strand_id
1 'polypeptide(L)'
;MQLNSSILLASATLFLAAQGLRCNNSPEDGDCYWVGSAPSCGSTKFQIFEVDQGDMLLETTEDMNERKLLKKGRITRSCYNAYGNMCFSGYKRLWCSKY
;
A
#
# COMPACT_ATOMS: atom_id res chain seq x y z
N MET A 1 21.84 -26.75 44.39
CA MET A 1 21.53 -25.41 43.83
C MET A 1 21.90 -25.42 42.35
N GLN A 2 20.93 -25.49 41.45
CA GLN A 2 21.13 -25.28 40.01
C GLN A 2 20.04 -24.33 39.54
N LEU A 3 20.45 -23.10 39.21
CA LEU A 3 19.58 -22.09 38.61
C LEU A 3 19.55 -22.37 37.09
N ASN A 4 18.45 -22.94 36.60
CA ASN A 4 18.18 -23.00 35.16
C ASN A 4 17.39 -21.75 34.78
N SER A 5 18.10 -20.67 34.42
CA SER A 5 17.49 -19.49 33.81
C SER A 5 17.42 -19.67 32.29
N SER A 6 16.30 -20.17 31.79
CA SER A 6 15.96 -20.08 30.37
C SER A 6 15.51 -18.66 30.08
N ILE A 7 16.39 -17.85 29.46
CA ILE A 7 16.05 -16.53 28.93
C ILE A 7 15.20 -16.73 27.68
N LEU A 8 13.88 -16.50 27.80
CA LEU A 8 12.98 -16.42 26.65
C LEU A 8 13.16 -15.06 25.98
N LEU A 9 13.91 -15.01 24.88
CA LEU A 9 13.95 -13.86 23.99
C LEU A 9 12.65 -13.82 23.18
N ALA A 10 11.63 -13.15 23.70
CA ALA A 10 10.42 -12.84 22.94
C ALA A 10 10.74 -11.68 21.98
N SER A 11 11.09 -11.99 20.73
CA SER A 11 11.20 -11.00 19.67
C SER A 11 9.80 -10.51 19.29
N ALA A 12 9.36 -9.41 19.90
CA ALA A 12 8.16 -8.71 19.49
C ALA A 12 8.41 -8.01 18.15
N THR A 13 8.11 -8.69 17.03
CA THR A 13 8.04 -8.06 15.71
C THR A 13 6.86 -7.11 15.67
N LEU A 14 7.14 -5.82 15.87
CA LEU A 14 6.21 -4.73 15.58
C LEU A 14 5.99 -4.68 14.06
N PHE A 15 4.90 -5.28 13.60
CA PHE A 15 4.36 -5.00 12.27
C PHE A 15 3.77 -3.59 12.27
N LEU A 16 4.62 -2.58 12.08
CA LEU A 16 4.16 -1.26 11.66
C LEU A 16 3.58 -1.43 10.26
N ALA A 17 2.27 -1.60 10.16
CA ALA A 17 1.57 -1.39 8.91
C ALA A 17 1.80 0.07 8.52
N ALA A 18 2.81 0.30 7.67
CA ALA A 18 3.05 1.61 7.09
C ALA A 18 1.85 1.89 6.17
N GLN A 19 0.82 2.47 6.75
CA GLN A 19 -0.33 2.95 6.00
C GLN A 19 0.21 4.06 5.10
N GLY A 20 0.10 3.88 3.79
CA GLY A 20 0.49 4.92 2.84
C GLY A 20 -0.26 6.21 3.15
N LEU A 21 0.36 7.34 2.81
CA LEU A 21 -0.32 8.63 2.92
C LEU A 21 -1.66 8.57 2.18
N ARG A 22 -2.72 9.04 2.85
CA ARG A 22 -4.04 9.13 2.23
C ARG A 22 -4.04 10.20 1.14
N CYS A 23 -4.85 9.99 0.12
CA CYS A 23 -5.01 10.88 -1.02
C CYS A 23 -6.43 10.81 -1.57
N ASN A 24 -6.81 11.80 -2.39
CA ASN A 24 -8.10 11.82 -3.08
C ASN A 24 -7.86 11.49 -4.56
N ASN A 25 -8.43 10.38 -5.06
CA ASN A 25 -8.28 9.97 -6.46
C ASN A 25 -9.47 10.33 -7.37
N SER A 26 -10.61 10.70 -6.80
CA SER A 26 -11.79 11.24 -7.47
C SER A 26 -12.79 11.69 -6.40
N PRO A 27 -13.71 12.64 -6.70
CA PRO A 27 -14.88 12.87 -5.84
C PRO A 27 -15.75 11.62 -5.65
N GLU A 28 -15.66 10.64 -6.56
CA GLU A 28 -16.45 9.39 -6.56
C GLU A 28 -15.71 8.20 -5.92
N ASP A 29 -14.39 8.29 -5.70
CA ASP A 29 -13.56 7.16 -5.25
C ASP A 29 -13.16 7.22 -3.77
N GLY A 30 -13.76 8.08 -2.95
CA GLY A 30 -13.50 8.11 -1.51
C GLY A 30 -12.08 8.50 -1.11
N ASP A 31 -11.74 8.20 0.15
CA ASP A 31 -10.37 8.33 0.65
C ASP A 31 -9.52 7.15 0.16
N CYS A 32 -8.46 7.46 -0.57
CA CYS A 32 -7.55 6.46 -1.12
C CYS A 32 -6.22 6.41 -0.37
N TYR A 33 -5.49 5.29 -0.46
CA TYR A 33 -4.17 5.10 0.15
C TYR A 33 -3.35 4.05 -0.60
N TRP A 34 -2.03 4.26 -0.66
CA TRP A 34 -1.11 3.31 -1.27
C TRP A 34 -0.67 2.24 -0.28
N VAL A 35 -0.83 0.97 -0.65
CA VAL A 35 -0.33 -0.17 0.12
C VAL A 35 0.95 -0.70 -0.51
N GLY A 36 2.01 -0.81 0.29
CA GLY A 36 3.32 -1.34 -0.07
C GLY A 36 4.45 -0.36 0.26
N SER A 37 5.51 -0.85 0.90
CA SER A 37 6.62 -0.01 1.39
C SER A 37 7.91 -0.34 0.65
N ALA A 38 8.63 0.71 0.23
CA ALA A 38 9.93 0.52 -0.41
C ALA A 38 10.95 -0.05 0.60
N PRO A 39 11.94 -0.85 0.16
CA PRO A 39 12.22 -1.20 -1.23
C PRO A 39 11.42 -2.40 -1.77
N SER A 40 10.82 -3.25 -0.92
CA SER A 40 10.03 -4.41 -1.36
C SER A 40 8.56 -4.24 -1.02
N CYS A 41 7.76 -3.90 -2.03
CA CYS A 41 6.37 -3.46 -1.84
C CYS A 41 5.34 -4.60 -1.85
N GLY A 42 5.76 -5.81 -2.25
CA GLY A 42 4.90 -6.98 -2.36
C GLY A 42 4.05 -6.99 -3.64
N SER A 43 2.99 -7.79 -3.63
CA SER A 43 2.05 -8.00 -4.75
C SER A 43 0.62 -8.15 -4.22
N THR A 44 -0.35 -8.31 -5.11
CA THR A 44 -1.74 -8.61 -4.73
C THR A 44 -2.26 -9.80 -5.52
N LYS A 45 -3.24 -10.51 -4.94
CA LYS A 45 -4.08 -11.50 -5.64
C LYS A 45 -5.38 -10.89 -6.19
N PHE A 46 -5.73 -9.70 -5.70
CA PHE A 46 -6.96 -9.00 -6.05
C PHE A 46 -6.83 -8.33 -7.42
N GLN A 47 -7.92 -8.31 -8.18
CA GLN A 47 -7.98 -7.64 -9.48
C GLN A 47 -8.36 -6.16 -9.32
N ILE A 48 -8.07 -5.34 -10.33
CA ILE A 48 -8.53 -3.96 -10.38
C ILE A 48 -10.08 -3.95 -10.30
N PHE A 49 -10.62 -3.02 -9.51
CA PHE A 49 -12.02 -2.87 -9.12
C PHE A 49 -12.59 -3.95 -8.20
N GLU A 50 -11.79 -4.93 -7.77
CA GLU A 50 -12.20 -5.87 -6.73
C GLU A 50 -12.27 -5.17 -5.36
N VAL A 51 -13.29 -5.51 -4.57
CA VAL A 51 -13.53 -4.94 -3.25
C VAL A 51 -13.10 -5.94 -2.18
N ASP A 52 -12.29 -5.49 -1.23
CA ASP A 52 -11.92 -6.24 -0.03
C ASP A 52 -12.08 -5.34 1.19
N GLN A 53 -12.75 -5.84 2.23
CA GLN A 53 -12.95 -5.14 3.51
C GLN A 53 -13.52 -3.71 3.39
N GLY A 54 -14.27 -3.41 2.33
CA GLY A 54 -14.89 -2.10 2.09
C GLY A 54 -14.06 -1.13 1.23
N ASP A 55 -12.82 -1.50 0.89
CA ASP A 55 -11.98 -0.74 -0.02
C ASP A 55 -11.90 -1.43 -1.39
N MET A 56 -11.86 -0.65 -2.45
CA MET A 56 -11.69 -1.11 -3.82
C MET A 56 -10.23 -0.95 -4.26
N LEU A 57 -9.67 -1.99 -4.89
CA LEU A 57 -8.38 -1.87 -5.55
C LEU A 57 -8.52 -1.07 -6.85
N LEU A 58 -8.21 0.22 -6.80
CA LEU A 58 -8.45 1.12 -7.94
C LEU A 58 -7.33 1.06 -8.98
N GLU A 59 -6.08 0.93 -8.53
CA GLU A 59 -4.93 0.96 -9.43
C GLU A 59 -3.71 0.24 -8.84
N THR A 60 -2.80 -0.25 -9.69
CA THR A 60 -1.49 -0.73 -9.27
C THR A 60 -0.36 -0.08 -10.07
N THR A 61 0.85 -0.10 -9.51
CA THR A 61 2.06 0.24 -10.26
C THR A 61 2.79 -0.98 -10.85
N GLU A 62 2.08 -2.08 -11.06
CA GLU A 62 2.65 -3.34 -11.58
C GLU A 62 3.13 -3.16 -13.03
N ASP A 63 2.25 -2.67 -13.90
CA ASP A 63 2.53 -2.51 -15.33
C ASP A 63 3.04 -1.10 -15.69
N MET A 64 2.79 -0.10 -14.83
CA MET A 64 3.10 1.30 -15.08
C MET A 64 3.50 2.02 -13.79
N ASN A 65 4.53 2.85 -13.85
CA ASN A 65 4.90 3.68 -12.70
C ASN A 65 3.89 4.82 -12.45
N GLU A 66 3.97 5.42 -11.25
CA GLU A 66 3.09 6.48 -10.76
C GLU A 66 3.06 7.71 -11.69
N ARG A 67 4.19 8.04 -12.33
CA ARG A 67 4.27 9.14 -13.30
C ARG A 67 3.42 8.87 -14.54
N LYS A 68 3.43 7.64 -15.05
CA LYS A 68 2.65 7.25 -16.23
C LYS A 68 1.16 7.16 -15.90
N LEU A 69 0.81 6.70 -14.70
CA LEU A 69 -0.56 6.71 -14.20
C LEU A 69 -1.12 8.14 -14.12
N LEU A 70 -0.35 9.08 -13.55
CA LEU A 70 -0.74 10.49 -13.48
C LEU A 70 -0.97 11.08 -14.88
N LYS A 71 -0.03 10.86 -15.81
CA LYS A 71 -0.14 11.36 -17.19
C LYS A 71 -1.37 10.82 -17.93
N LYS A 72 -1.79 9.59 -17.62
CA LYS A 72 -2.97 8.95 -18.20
C LYS A 72 -4.28 9.31 -17.48
N GLY A 73 -4.22 10.10 -16.42
CA GLY A 73 -5.39 10.44 -15.60
C GLY A 73 -5.96 9.28 -14.80
N ARG A 74 -5.19 8.19 -14.59
CA ARG A 74 -5.63 7.05 -13.76
C ARG A 74 -5.43 7.31 -12.27
N ILE A 75 -4.54 8.24 -11.94
CA ILE A 75 -4.40 8.78 -10.59
C ILE A 75 -4.36 10.31 -10.62
N THR A 76 -4.80 10.95 -9.54
CA THR A 76 -4.71 12.40 -9.39
C THR A 76 -3.32 12.85 -8.96
N ARG A 77 -3.09 14.17 -8.99
CA ARG A 77 -1.87 14.76 -8.43
C ARG A 77 -1.72 14.51 -6.93
N SER A 78 -2.83 14.42 -6.20
CA SER A 78 -2.83 14.10 -4.76
C SER A 78 -2.25 12.70 -4.54
N CYS A 79 -2.77 11.69 -5.25
CA CYS A 79 -2.29 10.32 -5.11
C CYS A 79 -0.89 10.11 -5.69
N TYR A 80 -0.50 10.87 -6.71
CA TYR A 80 0.89 10.91 -7.16
C TYR A 80 1.85 11.38 -6.04
N ASN A 81 1.49 12.46 -5.33
CA ASN A 81 2.34 13.00 -4.26
C ASN A 81 2.39 12.05 -3.05
N ALA A 82 1.29 11.34 -2.76
CA ALA A 82 1.20 10.38 -1.67
C ALA A 82 1.95 9.06 -1.92
N TYR A 83 2.35 8.77 -3.17
CA TYR A 83 3.00 7.51 -3.55
C TYR A 83 4.31 7.25 -2.78
N GLY A 84 5.09 8.30 -2.51
CA GLY A 84 6.35 8.18 -1.78
C GLY A 84 7.46 7.48 -2.60
N ASN A 85 8.30 6.71 -1.91
CA ASN A 85 9.48 6.07 -2.52
C ASN A 85 9.11 4.92 -3.47
N MET A 86 9.85 4.82 -4.58
CA MET A 86 9.71 3.75 -5.58
C MET A 86 10.11 2.38 -5.01
N CYS A 87 9.47 1.33 -5.51
CA CYS A 87 9.76 -0.06 -5.16
C CYS A 87 10.93 -0.58 -6.02
N PHE A 88 11.86 -1.30 -5.41
CA PHE A 88 12.87 -2.09 -6.12
C PHE A 88 12.33 -3.45 -6.53
N SER A 89 11.47 -4.06 -5.69
CA SER A 89 10.74 -5.28 -6.02
C SER A 89 9.26 -5.16 -5.67
N GLY A 90 8.41 -5.81 -6.48
CA GLY A 90 6.97 -5.69 -6.40
C GLY A 90 6.46 -4.32 -6.82
N TYR A 91 5.25 -3.97 -6.38
CA TYR A 91 4.57 -2.72 -6.75
C TYR A 91 3.65 -2.24 -5.64
N LYS A 92 3.21 -0.97 -5.70
CA LYS A 92 2.19 -0.46 -4.77
C LYS A 92 0.79 -0.64 -5.36
N ARG A 93 -0.18 -0.74 -4.47
CA ARG A 93 -1.60 -0.93 -4.77
C ARG A 93 -2.37 0.25 -4.20
N LEU A 94 -3.11 0.99 -5.02
CA LEU A 94 -3.96 2.09 -4.58
C LEU A 94 -5.33 1.53 -4.22
N TRP A 95 -5.64 1.58 -2.93
CA TRP A 95 -6.94 1.20 -2.40
C TRP A 95 -7.74 2.44 -2.08
N CYS A 96 -9.05 2.37 -2.30
CA CYS A 96 -9.95 3.50 -2.19
C CYS A 96 -11.23 3.07 -1.50
N SER A 97 -11.64 3.77 -0.43
CA SER A 97 -12.87 3.44 0.27
C SER A 97 -14.07 3.67 -0.64
N LYS A 98 -14.90 2.64 -0.80
CA LYS A 98 -16.14 2.78 -1.56
C LYS A 98 -17.14 3.54 -0.69
N TYR A 99 -17.70 4.63 -1.21
CA TYR A 99 -18.80 5.35 -0.56
C TYR A 99 -20.02 4.44 -0.31
#